data_AF-A0A974TFA1-F1
#
_entry.id   AF-A0A974TFA1-F1
#
_cell.length_a   1.000
_cell.length_b   1.000
_cell.length_c   1.000
_cell.angle_alpha   90.00
_cell.angle_beta   90.00
_cell.angle_gamma   90.00
#
_symmetry.space_group_name_H-M   'P 1'
#
loop_
_entity.id
_entity.type
_entity.pdbx_description
1 polymer ?
#
loop_
_entity_poly.entity_id
_entity_poly.type
_entity_poly.pdbx_seq_one_letter_code
_entity_poly.pdbx_strand_id
1 'polypeptide(L)'
;MTRVETSGRHRWSGYLLGFAFGGFFDGILLHQILQWHHLLSTINSEDIRFQVAADGYFHALMYVIAAIGLWMLWASRTEPDRPSGRLLFATILIGFGVWHVVDSVLSHWLLGIHRIRVDSGSPLFWDLLWFGLFGILPSAIGWMIGRTGDDDGMQMSRSPAVARSLVALFVIGVGAQALRPLQGFEILPATSDEIWTDRPTGGCRRPR
;
A
#
# COMPACT_ATOMS: atom_id res chain seq x y z
N MET A 1 -4.70 21.72 -27.18
CA MET A 1 -5.13 20.54 -26.40
C MET A 1 -6.63 20.40 -26.58
N THR A 2 -7.09 19.31 -27.18
CA THR A 2 -8.51 19.11 -27.51
C THR A 2 -9.26 18.52 -26.30
N ARG A 3 -10.58 18.72 -26.19
CA ARG A 3 -11.44 18.26 -25.08
C ARG A 3 -11.34 16.75 -24.77
N VAL A 4 -10.93 15.96 -25.77
CA VAL A 4 -10.73 14.51 -25.66
C VAL A 4 -9.45 14.18 -24.86
N GLU A 5 -8.37 14.95 -25.06
CA GLU A 5 -7.10 14.74 -24.37
C GLU A 5 -7.19 15.06 -22.86
N THR A 6 -7.96 16.09 -22.50
CA THR A 6 -8.13 16.54 -21.11
C THR A 6 -9.01 15.58 -20.29
N SER A 7 -10.10 15.09 -20.87
CA SER A 7 -10.95 14.03 -20.28
C SER A 7 -10.15 12.74 -20.04
N GLY A 8 -9.27 12.38 -20.97
CA GLY A 8 -8.35 11.24 -20.82
C GLY A 8 -7.42 11.41 -19.62
N ARG A 9 -6.81 12.59 -19.47
CA ARG A 9 -5.84 12.88 -18.40
C ARG A 9 -6.46 12.71 -17.01
N HIS A 10 -7.69 13.17 -16.81
CA HIS A 10 -8.38 13.03 -15.52
C HIS A 10 -8.72 11.56 -15.19
N ARG A 11 -9.19 10.77 -16.16
CA ARG A 11 -9.46 9.34 -15.94
C ARG A 11 -8.19 8.58 -15.58
N TRP A 12 -7.11 8.82 -16.35
CA TRP A 12 -5.79 8.23 -16.09
C TRP A 12 -5.23 8.61 -14.73
N SER A 13 -5.47 9.84 -14.27
CA SER A 13 -5.05 10.24 -12.92
C SER A 13 -5.61 9.33 -11.84
N GLY A 14 -6.91 8.98 -11.92
CA GLY A 14 -7.53 8.06 -10.97
C GLY A 14 -7.03 6.63 -11.11
N TYR A 15 -6.86 6.11 -12.34
CA TYR A 15 -6.29 4.77 -12.53
C TYR A 15 -4.88 4.65 -11.94
N LEU A 16 -4.01 5.62 -12.16
CA LEU A 16 -2.64 5.60 -11.63
C LEU A 16 -2.61 5.73 -10.11
N LEU A 17 -3.42 6.63 -9.54
CA LEU A 17 -3.55 6.77 -8.10
C LEU A 17 -4.08 5.49 -7.46
N GLY A 18 -5.12 4.90 -8.05
CA GLY A 18 -5.67 3.62 -7.62
C GLY A 18 -4.64 2.50 -7.64
N PHE A 19 -3.90 2.36 -8.75
CA PHE A 19 -2.88 1.33 -8.91
C PHE A 19 -1.78 1.47 -7.85
N ALA A 20 -1.28 2.69 -7.63
CA ALA A 20 -0.29 2.95 -6.59
C ALA A 20 -0.85 2.68 -5.18
N PHE A 21 -2.09 3.07 -4.89
CA PHE A 21 -2.74 2.76 -3.60
C PHE A 21 -2.93 1.27 -3.39
N GLY A 22 -3.19 0.49 -4.45
CA GLY A 22 -3.19 -0.96 -4.39
C GLY A 22 -1.82 -1.51 -3.98
N GLY A 23 -0.76 -1.05 -4.64
CA GLY A 23 0.60 -1.45 -4.32
C GLY A 23 1.04 -1.07 -2.90
N PHE A 24 0.69 0.14 -2.45
CA PHE A 24 0.94 0.54 -1.06
C PHE A 24 0.12 -0.28 -0.07
N PHE A 25 -1.16 -0.55 -0.36
CA PHE A 25 -1.99 -1.36 0.53
C PHE A 25 -1.38 -2.74 0.72
N ASP A 26 -0.99 -3.38 -0.37
CA ASP A 26 -0.37 -4.70 -0.35
C ASP A 26 0.99 -4.67 0.38
N GLY A 27 1.91 -3.78 -0.03
CA GLY A 27 3.24 -3.67 0.56
C GLY A 27 3.25 -3.26 2.04
N ILE A 28 2.34 -2.37 2.46
CA ILE A 28 2.23 -1.97 3.87
C ILE A 28 1.54 -3.08 4.68
N LEU A 29 0.39 -3.58 4.21
CA LEU A 29 -0.38 -4.52 4.99
C LEU A 29 0.29 -5.90 5.05
N LEU A 30 0.70 -6.44 3.91
CA LEU A 30 1.22 -7.81 3.82
C LEU A 30 2.71 -7.87 4.12
N HIS A 31 3.53 -6.94 3.63
CA HIS A 31 4.97 -7.03 3.84
C HIS A 31 5.43 -6.43 5.18
N GLN A 32 4.77 -5.37 5.66
CA GLN A 32 5.24 -4.64 6.84
C GLN A 32 4.42 -4.93 8.10
N ILE A 33 3.09 -4.87 8.03
CA ILE A 33 2.22 -5.06 9.21
C ILE A 33 2.06 -6.55 9.54
N LEU A 34 1.60 -7.33 8.56
CA LEU A 34 1.34 -8.76 8.75
C LEU A 34 2.59 -9.60 8.53
N GLN A 35 3.53 -9.10 7.73
CA GLN A 35 4.79 -9.76 7.38
C GLN A 35 4.56 -11.19 6.85
N TRP A 36 3.45 -11.41 6.14
CA TRP A 36 3.09 -12.73 5.61
C TRP A 36 3.98 -13.15 4.44
N HIS A 37 4.48 -12.17 3.69
CA HIS A 37 5.47 -12.36 2.64
C HIS A 37 6.19 -11.05 2.34
N HIS A 38 7.30 -11.16 1.61
CA HIS A 38 8.01 -10.07 0.98
C HIS A 38 7.92 -10.21 -0.55
N LEU A 39 8.22 -9.14 -1.28
CA LEU A 39 8.13 -9.09 -2.75
C LEU A 39 8.85 -10.25 -3.44
N LEU A 40 9.99 -10.68 -2.89
CA LEU A 40 10.83 -11.72 -3.44
C LEU A 40 10.95 -12.90 -2.47
N SER A 41 9.91 -13.19 -1.68
CA SER A 41 9.96 -14.22 -0.63
C SER A 41 10.29 -15.64 -1.11
N THR A 42 10.15 -15.96 -2.40
CA THR A 42 10.62 -17.25 -2.95
C THR A 42 12.04 -17.20 -3.52
N ILE A 43 12.66 -16.02 -3.59
CA ILE A 43 14.01 -15.78 -4.08
C ILE A 43 14.88 -15.23 -2.94
N ASN A 44 15.85 -16.02 -2.49
CA ASN A 44 16.74 -15.65 -1.39
C ASN A 44 15.94 -15.29 -0.10
N SER A 45 15.10 -16.22 0.33
CA SER A 45 14.18 -16.06 1.46
C SER A 45 14.87 -15.85 2.81
N GLU A 46 16.13 -16.26 2.94
CA GLU A 46 16.89 -16.15 4.19
C GLU A 46 17.52 -14.76 4.40
N ASP A 47 17.72 -13.98 3.34
CA ASP A 47 18.31 -12.64 3.42
C ASP A 47 17.25 -11.56 3.64
N ILE A 48 16.92 -11.31 4.91
CA ILE A 48 15.96 -10.28 5.29
C ILE A 48 16.33 -8.88 4.82
N ARG A 49 17.63 -8.54 4.72
CA ARG A 49 18.06 -7.20 4.28
C ARG A 49 17.74 -7.00 2.82
N PHE A 50 17.95 -8.03 2.01
CA PHE A 50 17.57 -8.04 0.61
C PHE A 50 16.05 -7.91 0.43
N GLN A 51 15.26 -8.67 1.19
CA GLN A 51 13.79 -8.60 1.12
C GLN A 51 13.26 -7.20 1.48
N VAL A 52 13.73 -6.62 2.59
CA VAL A 52 13.36 -5.26 3.02
C VAL A 52 13.77 -4.21 2.00
N ALA A 53 14.94 -4.35 1.38
CA ALA A 53 15.38 -3.44 0.31
C ALA A 53 14.49 -3.57 -0.94
N ALA A 54 14.15 -4.80 -1.36
CA ALA A 54 13.26 -5.05 -2.48
C ALA A 54 11.87 -4.44 -2.25
N ASP A 55 11.31 -4.62 -1.05
CA ASP A 55 10.07 -3.97 -0.64
C ASP A 55 10.20 -2.44 -0.71
N GLY A 56 11.31 -1.87 -0.22
CA GLY A 56 11.56 -0.43 -0.29
C GLY A 56 11.59 0.11 -1.72
N TYR A 57 12.26 -0.58 -2.64
CA TYR A 57 12.28 -0.21 -4.07
C TYR A 57 10.89 -0.31 -4.71
N PHE A 58 10.12 -1.34 -4.34
CA PHE A 58 8.73 -1.47 -4.77
C PHE A 58 7.88 -0.27 -4.31
N HIS A 59 7.99 0.14 -3.05
CA HIS A 59 7.30 1.32 -2.53
C HIS A 59 7.76 2.61 -3.23
N ALA A 60 9.05 2.74 -3.52
CA ALA A 60 9.57 3.88 -4.28
C ALA A 60 8.95 3.95 -5.69
N LEU A 61 8.80 2.82 -6.38
CA LEU A 61 8.10 2.75 -7.66
C LEU A 61 6.63 3.19 -7.51
N MET A 62 5.92 2.71 -6.48
CA MET A 62 4.54 3.14 -6.21
C MET A 62 4.44 4.64 -5.93
N TYR A 63 5.43 5.25 -5.26
CA TYR A 63 5.50 6.72 -5.08
C TYR A 63 5.63 7.45 -6.41
N VAL A 64 6.45 6.96 -7.34
CA VAL A 64 6.58 7.57 -8.68
C VAL A 64 5.25 7.50 -9.43
N ILE A 65 4.58 6.35 -9.44
CA ILE A 65 3.27 6.17 -10.08
C ILE A 65 2.23 7.11 -9.44
N ALA A 66 2.18 7.17 -8.12
CA ALA A 66 1.29 8.07 -7.39
C ALA A 66 1.57 9.54 -7.70
N ALA A 67 2.84 9.95 -7.77
CA ALA A 67 3.24 11.31 -8.09
C ALA A 67 2.79 11.72 -9.50
N ILE A 68 2.95 10.82 -10.48
CA ILE A 68 2.46 11.04 -11.85
C ILE A 68 0.93 11.19 -11.85
N GLY A 69 0.21 10.28 -11.18
CA GLY A 69 -1.25 10.35 -11.05
C GLY A 69 -1.72 11.64 -10.38
N LEU A 70 -1.06 12.04 -9.30
CA LEU A 70 -1.37 13.28 -8.58
C LEU A 70 -1.07 14.53 -9.42
N TRP A 71 0.04 14.54 -10.15
CA TRP A 71 0.37 15.62 -11.08
C TRP A 71 -0.67 15.74 -12.19
N MET A 72 -1.11 14.63 -12.79
CA MET A 72 -2.16 14.63 -13.80
C MET A 72 -3.49 15.16 -13.25
N LEU A 73 -3.85 14.75 -12.04
CA LEU A 73 -5.04 15.23 -11.34
C LEU A 73 -4.95 16.74 -11.07
N TRP A 74 -3.82 17.20 -10.51
CA TRP A 74 -3.56 18.61 -10.20
C TRP A 74 -3.58 19.47 -11.46
N ALA A 75 -2.95 19.02 -12.54
CA ALA A 75 -2.96 19.73 -13.81
C ALA A 75 -4.40 19.89 -14.33
N SER A 76 -5.31 18.95 -14.06
CA SER A 76 -6.71 18.97 -14.54
C SER A 76 -7.65 19.86 -13.73
N ARG A 77 -7.17 20.46 -12.63
CA ARG A 77 -8.02 21.15 -11.64
C ARG A 77 -8.72 22.42 -12.15
N THR A 78 -8.13 23.12 -13.12
CA THR A 78 -8.65 24.38 -13.67
C THR A 78 -9.49 24.17 -14.93
N GLU A 79 -9.74 22.92 -15.31
CA GLU A 79 -10.45 22.60 -16.54
C GLU A 79 -11.98 22.78 -16.36
N PRO A 80 -12.66 23.54 -17.25
CA PRO A 80 -14.08 23.86 -17.10
C PRO A 80 -15.01 22.64 -17.08
N ASP A 81 -14.64 21.58 -17.82
CA ASP A 81 -15.43 20.35 -17.99
C ASP A 81 -14.79 19.15 -17.27
N ARG A 82 -14.19 19.37 -16.09
CA ARG A 82 -13.56 18.27 -15.36
C ARG A 82 -14.57 17.16 -15.08
N PRO A 83 -14.19 15.89 -15.23
CA PRO A 83 -15.08 14.81 -14.83
C PRO A 83 -15.42 14.85 -13.34
N SER A 84 -16.57 14.27 -13.00
CA SER A 84 -17.09 14.31 -11.63
C SER A 84 -16.18 13.56 -10.66
N GLY A 85 -16.22 13.94 -9.37
CA GLY A 85 -15.52 13.19 -8.31
C GLY A 85 -15.98 11.72 -8.23
N ARG A 86 -17.19 11.42 -8.70
CA ARG A 86 -17.71 10.06 -8.83
C ARG A 86 -16.92 9.25 -9.86
N LEU A 87 -16.60 9.84 -11.01
CA LEU A 87 -15.76 9.18 -12.02
C LEU A 87 -14.34 8.99 -11.51
N LEU A 88 -13.77 9.99 -10.84
CA LEU A 88 -12.44 9.87 -10.23
C LEU A 88 -12.39 8.71 -9.21
N PHE A 89 -13.40 8.61 -8.35
CA PHE A 89 -13.49 7.49 -7.40
C PHE A 89 -13.64 6.14 -8.10
N ALA A 90 -14.45 6.07 -9.16
CA ALA A 90 -14.58 4.87 -9.98
C ALA A 90 -13.25 4.43 -10.60
N THR A 91 -12.48 5.36 -11.18
CA THR A 91 -11.18 5.03 -11.79
C THR A 91 -10.11 4.69 -10.75
N ILE A 92 -10.16 5.28 -9.55
CA ILE A 92 -9.31 4.86 -8.42
C ILE A 92 -9.61 3.41 -8.01
N LEU A 93 -10.88 3.04 -7.84
CA LEU A 93 -11.25 1.66 -7.49
C LEU A 93 -10.80 0.65 -8.55
N ILE A 94 -10.96 1.00 -9.83
CA ILE A 94 -10.47 0.16 -10.93
C ILE A 94 -8.94 0.05 -10.89
N GLY A 95 -8.22 1.15 -10.74
CA GLY A 95 -6.75 1.12 -10.63
C GLY A 95 -6.28 0.24 -9.48
N PHE A 96 -6.92 0.37 -8.31
CA PHE A 96 -6.63 -0.43 -7.13
C PHE A 96 -6.83 -1.92 -7.39
N GLY A 97 -7.95 -2.29 -8.01
CA GLY A 97 -8.21 -3.68 -8.35
C GLY A 97 -7.29 -4.23 -9.43
N VAL A 98 -6.95 -3.42 -10.44
CA VAL A 98 -6.00 -3.82 -11.50
C VAL A 98 -4.62 -4.14 -10.92
N TRP A 99 -4.12 -3.39 -9.94
CA TRP A 99 -2.86 -3.74 -9.25
C TRP A 99 -2.92 -5.17 -8.69
N HIS A 100 -3.94 -5.50 -7.91
CA HIS A 100 -4.06 -6.82 -7.27
C HIS A 100 -4.26 -7.96 -8.28
N VAL A 101 -4.94 -7.69 -9.40
CA VAL A 101 -5.05 -8.63 -10.51
C VAL A 101 -3.68 -8.88 -11.14
N VAL A 102 -2.94 -7.80 -11.44
CA VAL A 102 -1.60 -7.88 -12.02
C VAL A 102 -0.66 -8.65 -11.12
N ASP A 103 -0.65 -8.33 -9.83
CA ASP A 103 0.20 -8.99 -8.85
C ASP A 103 -0.16 -10.48 -8.67
N SER A 104 -1.44 -10.80 -8.50
CA SER A 104 -1.88 -12.20 -8.38
C SER A 104 -1.53 -13.04 -9.61
N VAL A 105 -1.77 -12.51 -10.81
CA VAL A 105 -1.52 -13.27 -12.04
C VAL A 105 -0.03 -13.35 -12.35
N LEU A 106 0.68 -12.22 -12.32
CA LEU A 106 2.08 -12.17 -12.71
C LEU A 106 2.97 -12.66 -11.57
N SER A 107 2.89 -12.05 -10.39
CA SER A 107 3.81 -12.35 -9.28
C SER A 107 3.52 -13.71 -8.64
N HIS A 108 2.25 -14.02 -8.32
CA HIS A 108 1.93 -15.26 -7.60
C HIS A 108 1.89 -16.49 -8.49
N TRP A 109 1.27 -16.39 -9.67
CA TRP A 109 0.98 -17.57 -10.48
C TRP A 109 1.96 -17.78 -11.62
N LEU A 110 2.32 -16.73 -12.36
CA LEU A 110 3.19 -16.86 -13.53
C LEU A 110 4.67 -16.92 -13.14
N LEU A 111 5.12 -15.97 -12.32
CA LEU A 111 6.51 -15.85 -11.89
C LEU A 111 6.77 -16.59 -10.58
N GLY A 112 5.76 -16.76 -9.74
CA GLY A 112 5.88 -17.43 -8.45
C GLY A 112 6.89 -16.79 -7.50
N ILE A 113 7.09 -15.47 -7.59
CA ILE A 113 8.12 -14.73 -6.84
C ILE A 113 7.74 -14.48 -5.37
N HIS A 114 6.44 -14.54 -5.07
CA HIS A 114 5.87 -14.59 -3.73
C HIS A 114 4.46 -15.20 -3.81
N ARG A 115 3.83 -15.47 -2.66
CA ARG A 115 2.41 -15.86 -2.54
C ARG A 115 1.81 -15.07 -1.40
N ILE A 116 0.49 -14.87 -1.39
CA ILE A 116 -0.18 -14.10 -0.33
C ILE A 116 0.16 -14.63 1.06
N ARG A 117 0.15 -15.96 1.20
CA ARG A 117 0.45 -16.61 2.47
C ARG A 117 1.12 -17.97 2.28
N VAL A 118 2.45 -17.93 2.14
CA VAL A 118 3.29 -19.10 1.83
C VAL A 118 3.27 -20.14 2.96
N ASP A 119 3.17 -19.70 4.21
CA ASP A 119 3.14 -20.53 5.42
C ASP A 119 1.80 -21.27 5.64
N SER A 120 0.78 -20.98 4.84
CA SER A 120 -0.53 -21.62 4.98
C SER A 120 -0.56 -23.02 4.38
N GLY A 121 -1.38 -23.91 4.94
CA GLY A 121 -1.65 -25.24 4.34
C GLY A 121 -2.40 -25.18 3.00
N SER A 122 -2.82 -23.99 2.55
CA SER A 122 -3.53 -23.79 1.27
C SER A 122 -3.20 -22.43 0.62
N PRO A 123 -1.97 -22.23 0.10
CA PRO A 123 -1.57 -20.93 -0.45
C PRO A 123 -2.45 -20.44 -1.60
N LEU A 124 -2.93 -21.36 -2.46
CA LEU A 124 -3.83 -21.01 -3.57
C LEU A 124 -5.18 -20.45 -3.10
N PHE A 125 -5.70 -20.92 -1.97
CA PHE A 125 -6.94 -20.38 -1.40
C PHE A 125 -6.77 -18.90 -1.06
N TRP A 126 -5.66 -18.54 -0.42
CA TRP A 126 -5.36 -17.16 -0.06
C TRP A 126 -5.15 -16.27 -1.28
N ASP A 127 -4.46 -16.75 -2.32
CA ASP A 127 -4.32 -16.00 -3.58
C ASP A 127 -5.68 -15.73 -4.24
N LEU A 128 -6.55 -16.74 -4.33
CA LEU A 128 -7.87 -16.59 -4.95
C LEU A 128 -8.78 -15.66 -4.14
N LEU A 129 -8.71 -15.74 -2.80
CA LEU A 129 -9.43 -14.84 -1.91
C LEU A 129 -8.96 -13.39 -2.10
N TRP A 130 -7.66 -13.15 -2.12
CA TRP A 130 -7.08 -11.82 -2.32
C TRP A 130 -7.41 -11.25 -3.71
N PHE A 131 -7.22 -12.07 -4.75
CA PHE A 131 -7.58 -11.75 -6.14
C PHE A 131 -9.05 -11.36 -6.28
N GLY A 132 -9.96 -12.13 -5.67
CA GLY A 132 -11.39 -11.85 -5.71
C GLY A 132 -11.77 -10.58 -4.93
N LEU A 133 -11.31 -10.48 -3.69
CA LEU A 133 -11.72 -9.44 -2.75
C LEU A 133 -11.12 -8.07 -3.06
N PHE A 134 -9.84 -8.03 -3.47
CA PHE A 134 -9.12 -6.77 -3.71
C PHE A 134 -8.85 -6.51 -5.19
N GLY A 135 -8.84 -7.54 -6.04
CA GLY A 135 -8.71 -7.38 -7.48
C GLY A 135 -10.04 -7.18 -8.20
N ILE A 136 -10.87 -8.23 -8.22
CA ILE A 136 -12.12 -8.27 -9.01
C ILE A 136 -13.19 -7.37 -8.41
N LEU A 137 -13.46 -7.46 -7.11
CA LEU A 137 -14.56 -6.74 -6.48
C LEU A 137 -14.42 -5.22 -6.60
N PRO A 138 -13.27 -4.58 -6.28
CA PRO A 138 -13.12 -3.13 -6.43
C PRO A 138 -13.18 -2.71 -7.91
N SER A 139 -12.60 -3.49 -8.81
CA SER A 139 -12.67 -3.24 -10.25
C SER A 139 -14.12 -3.24 -10.78
N ALA A 140 -14.90 -4.24 -10.38
CA ALA A 140 -16.31 -4.36 -10.75
C ALA A 140 -17.16 -3.21 -10.19
N ILE A 141 -16.97 -2.86 -8.91
CA ILE A 141 -17.67 -1.73 -8.27
C ILE A 141 -17.32 -0.42 -8.99
N GLY A 142 -16.03 -0.15 -9.21
CA GLY A 142 -15.60 1.05 -9.92
C GLY A 142 -16.18 1.12 -11.33
N TRP A 143 -16.20 0.00 -12.05
CA TRP A 143 -16.82 -0.10 -13.38
C TRP A 143 -18.33 0.18 -13.36
N MET A 144 -19.06 -0.37 -12.40
CA MET A 144 -20.50 -0.10 -12.22
C MET A 144 -20.75 1.39 -11.94
N ILE A 145 -19.99 2.00 -11.04
CA ILE A 145 -20.11 3.44 -10.70
C ILE A 145 -19.79 4.33 -11.92
N GLY A 146 -18.80 3.92 -12.72
CA GLY A 146 -18.38 4.62 -13.93
C GLY A 146 -19.41 4.57 -15.06
N ARG A 147 -20.26 3.53 -15.10
CA ARG A 147 -21.31 3.35 -16.12
C ARG A 147 -22.58 4.16 -15.87
N THR A 148 -22.95 4.44 -14.62
CA THR A 148 -24.17 5.20 -14.27
C THR A 148 -24.04 6.71 -14.61
N GLY A 149 -23.11 7.09 -15.48
CA GLY A 149 -22.65 8.46 -15.72
C GLY A 149 -23.27 9.13 -16.93
N ASP A 150 -24.01 8.37 -17.75
CA ASP A 150 -24.75 8.88 -18.92
C ASP A 150 -26.26 8.97 -18.66
N ASP A 151 -26.78 8.31 -17.62
CA ASP A 151 -28.18 8.38 -17.21
C ASP A 151 -28.27 8.74 -15.71
N ASP A 152 -29.09 9.75 -15.40
CA ASP A 152 -29.46 10.29 -14.10
C ASP A 152 -28.53 11.30 -13.41
N GLY A 153 -29.05 12.54 -13.39
CA GLY A 153 -28.84 13.52 -12.34
C GLY A 153 -29.42 13.06 -10.99
N MET A 154 -28.98 11.91 -10.48
CA MET A 154 -29.25 11.51 -9.11
C MET A 154 -28.20 12.16 -8.22
N GLN A 155 -28.60 13.25 -7.57
CA GLN A 155 -27.92 13.77 -6.39
C GLN A 155 -27.80 12.62 -5.38
N MET A 156 -26.62 12.00 -5.31
CA MET A 156 -26.31 11.10 -4.20
C MET A 156 -26.00 11.97 -2.98
N SER A 157 -27.07 12.51 -2.39
CA SER A 157 -27.07 12.91 -0.98
C SER A 157 -27.01 11.64 -0.15
N ARG A 158 -25.83 11.02 -0.07
CA ARG A 158 -25.48 10.19 1.07
C ARG A 158 -24.74 11.12 2.01
N SER A 159 -25.42 11.49 3.10
CA SER A 159 -24.93 12.44 4.09
C SER A 159 -23.44 12.24 4.39
N PRO A 160 -22.59 13.28 4.25
CA PRO A 160 -21.16 13.19 4.58
C PRO A 160 -20.91 12.85 6.05
N ALA A 161 -21.96 12.81 6.88
CA ALA A 161 -21.94 12.39 8.27
C ALA A 161 -21.42 10.95 8.46
N VAL A 162 -21.89 9.97 7.67
CA VAL A 162 -21.49 8.56 7.90
C VAL A 162 -20.02 8.34 7.59
N ALA A 163 -19.54 8.87 6.46
CA ALA A 163 -18.12 8.81 6.10
C ALA A 163 -17.23 9.56 7.11
N ARG A 164 -17.67 10.74 7.60
CA ARG A 164 -16.97 11.49 8.65
C ARG A 164 -16.97 10.74 9.98
N SER A 165 -18.06 10.08 10.34
CA SER A 165 -18.17 9.27 11.56
C SER A 165 -17.28 8.03 11.50
N LEU A 166 -17.19 7.34 10.36
CA LEU A 166 -16.29 6.19 10.21
C LEU A 166 -14.81 6.61 10.25
N VAL A 167 -14.45 7.73 9.61
CA VAL A 167 -13.09 8.29 9.70
C VAL A 167 -12.77 8.72 11.13
N ALA A 168 -13.70 9.40 11.81
CA ALA A 168 -13.51 9.80 13.21
C ALA A 168 -13.35 8.59 14.13
N LEU A 169 -14.17 7.55 13.97
CA LEU A 169 -14.07 6.32 14.76
C LEU A 169 -12.75 5.58 14.50
N PHE A 170 -12.29 5.54 13.25
CA PHE A 170 -10.99 4.96 12.90
C PHE A 170 -9.83 5.74 13.53
N VAL A 171 -9.83 7.07 13.43
CA VAL A 171 -8.80 7.94 14.04
C VAL A 171 -8.79 7.81 15.56
N ILE A 172 -9.97 7.79 16.21
CA ILE A 172 -10.09 7.59 17.65
C ILE A 172 -9.59 6.20 18.06
N GLY A 173 -9.95 5.16 17.29
CA GLY A 173 -9.51 3.78 17.55
C GLY A 173 -7.99 3.62 17.45
N VAL A 174 -7.37 4.18 16.40
CA VAL A 174 -5.91 4.17 16.22
C VAL A 174 -5.22 5.01 17.29
N GLY A 175 -5.75 6.20 17.60
CA GLY A 175 -5.22 7.06 18.67
C GLY A 175 -5.28 6.39 20.04
N ALA A 176 -6.36 5.69 20.36
CA ALA A 176 -6.49 4.92 21.60
C ALA A 176 -5.52 3.73 21.67
N GLN A 177 -5.22 3.09 20.54
CA GLN A 177 -4.23 2.02 20.48
C GLN A 177 -2.80 2.54 20.69
N ALA A 178 -2.47 3.72 20.17
CA ALA A 178 -1.17 4.36 20.35
C ALA A 178 -0.91 4.81 21.80
N LEU A 179 -1.96 4.95 22.61
CA LEU A 179 -1.87 5.26 24.04
C LEU A 179 -1.68 4.02 24.92
N ARG A 180 -1.70 2.80 24.34
CA ARG A 180 -1.42 1.59 25.13
C ARG A 180 0.09 1.53 25.42
N PRO A 181 0.51 1.49 26.70
CA PRO A 181 1.90 1.31 27.03
C PRO A 181 2.42 0.01 26.43
N LEU A 182 3.61 0.05 25.81
CA LEU A 182 4.26 -1.13 25.24
C LEU A 182 4.49 -2.16 26.35
N GLN A 183 3.70 -3.22 26.35
CA GLN A 183 3.90 -4.34 27.26
C GLN A 183 5.12 -5.13 26.76
N GLY A 184 6.24 -5.05 27.49
CA GLY A 184 7.45 -5.83 27.19
C GLY A 184 8.78 -5.07 27.20
N PHE A 185 8.79 -3.75 27.36
CA PHE A 185 10.03 -3.02 27.66
C PHE A 185 10.14 -2.81 29.18
N GLU A 186 10.46 -3.88 29.91
CA GLU A 186 11.19 -3.69 31.16
C GLU A 186 12.54 -3.09 30.78
N ILE A 187 12.69 -1.78 31.00
CA ILE A 187 14.00 -1.16 31.04
C ILE A 187 14.69 -1.83 32.22
N LEU A 188 15.50 -2.86 31.95
CA LEU A 188 16.43 -3.37 32.95
C LEU A 188 17.16 -2.14 33.49
N PRO A 189 17.15 -1.88 34.82
CA PRO A 189 17.90 -0.78 35.36
C PRO A 189 19.34 -0.97 34.90
N ALA A 190 19.90 0.05 34.24
CA ALA A 190 21.28 0.05 33.83
C ALA A 190 22.14 -0.10 35.10
N THR A 191 22.53 -1.33 35.43
CA THR A 191 23.57 -1.58 36.42
C THR A 191 24.85 -1.09 35.78
N SER A 192 25.25 0.13 36.15
CA SER A 192 26.37 0.88 35.59
C SER A 192 27.76 0.27 35.85
N ASP A 193 27.83 -0.94 36.40
CA ASP A 193 29.05 -1.39 37.08
C ASP A 193 29.81 -2.51 36.36
N GLU A 194 29.26 -3.13 35.29
CA GLU A 194 29.93 -4.26 34.61
C GLU A 194 30.56 -3.95 33.25
N ILE A 195 30.39 -2.74 32.68
CA ILE A 195 30.82 -2.47 31.29
C ILE A 195 32.28 -1.99 31.16
N TRP A 196 32.97 -1.65 32.26
CA TRP A 196 34.27 -0.96 32.19
C TRP A 196 35.51 -1.72 32.71
N THR A 197 35.42 -2.99 33.10
CA THR A 197 36.57 -3.68 33.74
C THR A 197 37.47 -4.49 32.81
N ASP A 198 37.07 -4.79 31.56
CA ASP A 198 37.94 -5.52 30.63
C ASP A 198 38.53 -4.62 29.53
N ARG A 199 39.56 -3.85 29.90
CA ARG A 199 40.54 -3.35 28.92
C ARG A 199 41.79 -4.23 28.96
N PRO A 200 42.20 -4.86 27.84
CA PRO A 200 43.50 -5.51 27.78
C PRO A 200 44.60 -4.44 27.87
N THR A 201 45.45 -4.54 28.88
CA THR A 201 46.67 -3.74 29.00
C THR A 201 47.68 -4.17 27.93
N GLY A 202 47.53 -3.62 26.73
CA GLY A 202 48.51 -3.75 25.65
C GLY A 202 49.86 -3.15 26.05
N GLY A 203 50.81 -4.01 26.42
CA GLY A 203 52.18 -3.64 26.78
C GLY A 203 52.94 -3.06 25.58
N CYS A 204 53.30 -1.78 25.67
CA CYS A 204 54.16 -1.11 24.70
C CYS A 204 55.64 -1.41 25.04
N ARG A 205 56.29 -2.32 24.30
CA ARG A 205 57.75 -2.53 24.38
C ARG A 205 58.46 -1.48 23.51
N ARG A 206 59.34 -0.67 24.11
CA ARG A 206 60.28 0.19 23.38
C ARG A 206 61.46 -0.64 22.83
N PRO A 207 61.94 -0.37 21.61
CA PRO A 207 63.20 -0.92 21.15
C PRO A 207 64.39 -0.19 21.79
N ARG A 208 65.46 -0.94 22.09
CA ARG A 208 66.81 -0.42 22.34
C ARG A 208 67.58 -0.38 21.04
#